data_AF-A0A9E3SNR2-F1
#
_entry.id   AF-A0A9E3SNR2-F1
#
_cell.length_a   1.000
_cell.length_b   1.000
_cell.length_c   1.000
_cell.angle_alpha   90.00
_cell.angle_beta   90.00
_cell.angle_gamma   90.00
#
_symmetry.space_group_name_H-M   'P 1'
#
loop_
_entity.id
_entity.type
_entity.pdbx_description
1 polymer ?
#
loop_
_entity_poly.entity_id
_entity_poly.type
_entity_poly.pdbx_seq_one_letter_code
_entity_poly.pdbx_strand_id
1 'polypeptide(L)'
;AGGRLADLGAEVAASKTSLAQAQAALRDAQARIAELETRMVDAQESRVAVEDMYRELSRSADDRMLAEVEQLLILASQQLQLAGNVKGALIALQAADQRLARADKLQVANLRRALNADMDRLKALPLVDTVGIAVKLDALVQQADALPLIVAETLPASRTATRTKLPDENAYLRAARDFWEEMKGLVRIREIAPAEAVLLAPAQTYFLRENLKLRLLGARVALLARDESSFRDDVRAAQAWIAKYFDAKSRVNVNALATLKQLGESPVSITPPDINASLAAVRSARAAREKR
;
A
#
# COMPACT_ATOMS: atom_id res chain seq x y z
N ALA A 1 -47.54 -88.80 -60.49
CA ALA A 1 -46.74 -87.65 -60.97
C ALA A 1 -47.05 -86.33 -60.23
N GLY A 2 -48.25 -86.12 -59.67
CA GLY A 2 -48.62 -84.84 -59.02
C GLY A 2 -47.87 -84.47 -57.72
N GLY A 3 -47.43 -85.45 -56.92
CA GLY A 3 -46.76 -85.16 -55.62
C GLY A 3 -45.41 -84.44 -55.73
N ARG A 4 -44.57 -84.80 -56.71
CA ARG A 4 -43.26 -84.16 -56.92
C ARG A 4 -43.35 -82.70 -57.39
N LEU A 5 -44.39 -82.35 -58.14
CA LEU A 5 -44.63 -80.97 -58.59
C LEU A 5 -45.15 -80.10 -57.44
N ALA A 6 -45.92 -80.68 -56.51
CA ALA A 6 -46.34 -79.99 -55.29
C ALA A 6 -45.16 -79.74 -54.34
N ASP A 7 -44.27 -80.72 -54.15
CA ASP A 7 -43.05 -80.55 -53.35
C ASP A 7 -42.09 -79.50 -53.94
N LEU A 8 -41.83 -79.54 -55.25
CA LEU A 8 -41.03 -78.51 -55.94
C LEU A 8 -41.66 -77.11 -55.83
N GLY A 9 -42.99 -77.01 -55.89
CA GLY A 9 -43.71 -75.76 -55.68
C GLY A 9 -43.57 -75.22 -54.25
N ALA A 10 -43.60 -76.10 -53.26
CA ALA A 10 -43.39 -75.76 -51.85
C ALA A 10 -41.94 -75.31 -51.57
N GLU A 11 -40.95 -75.96 -52.19
CA GLU A 11 -39.53 -75.61 -52.05
C GLU A 11 -39.20 -74.25 -52.70
N VAL A 12 -39.77 -73.96 -53.88
CA VAL A 12 -39.66 -72.64 -54.52
C VAL A 12 -40.35 -71.55 -53.70
N ALA A 13 -41.51 -71.84 -53.11
CA ALA A 13 -42.19 -70.90 -52.22
C ALA A 13 -41.38 -70.64 -50.94
N ALA A 14 -40.79 -71.67 -50.34
CA ALA A 14 -39.91 -71.55 -49.19
C ALA A 14 -38.64 -70.75 -49.53
N SER A 15 -38.02 -70.99 -50.69
CA SER A 15 -36.85 -70.23 -51.16
C SER A 15 -37.17 -68.77 -51.45
N LYS A 16 -38.33 -68.45 -52.04
CA LYS A 16 -38.77 -67.06 -52.22
C LYS A 16 -39.00 -66.38 -50.88
N THR A 17 -39.57 -67.09 -49.91
CA THR A 17 -39.82 -66.56 -48.56
C THR A 17 -38.51 -66.31 -47.81
N SER A 18 -37.53 -67.20 -47.90
CA SER A 18 -36.21 -67.01 -47.28
C SER A 18 -35.41 -65.87 -47.94
N LEU A 19 -35.51 -65.71 -49.27
CA LEU A 19 -34.91 -64.57 -49.97
C LEU A 19 -35.54 -63.24 -49.54
N ALA A 20 -36.86 -63.20 -49.39
CA ALA A 20 -37.57 -62.02 -48.90
C ALA A 20 -37.19 -61.68 -47.45
N GLN A 21 -37.06 -62.69 -46.58
CA GLN A 21 -36.56 -62.51 -45.21
C GLN A 21 -35.11 -62.01 -45.18
N ALA A 22 -34.23 -62.57 -46.02
CA ALA A 22 -32.84 -62.12 -46.12
C ALA A 22 -32.74 -60.67 -46.63
N GLN A 23 -33.56 -60.28 -47.61
CA GLN A 23 -33.64 -58.89 -48.09
C GLN A 23 -34.16 -57.94 -47.01
N ALA A 24 -35.17 -58.34 -46.23
CA ALA A 24 -35.67 -57.55 -45.11
C ALA A 24 -34.61 -57.37 -44.02
N ALA A 25 -33.90 -58.45 -43.66
CA ALA A 25 -32.80 -58.40 -42.70
C ALA A 25 -31.64 -57.50 -43.16
N LEU A 26 -31.32 -57.52 -44.46
CA LEU A 26 -30.30 -56.64 -45.03
C LEU A 26 -30.70 -55.15 -44.93
N ARG A 27 -31.96 -54.82 -45.22
CA ARG A 27 -32.48 -53.44 -45.07
C ARG A 27 -32.45 -52.99 -43.62
N ASP A 28 -32.83 -53.86 -42.69
CA ASP A 28 -32.80 -53.55 -41.24
C ASP A 28 -31.35 -53.35 -40.75
N ALA A 29 -30.41 -54.18 -41.23
CA ALA A 29 -28.99 -54.01 -40.94
C ALA A 29 -28.43 -52.70 -41.50
N GLN A 30 -28.79 -52.33 -42.74
CA GLN A 30 -28.40 -51.05 -43.34
C GLN A 30 -28.95 -49.85 -42.56
N ALA A 31 -30.20 -49.92 -42.10
CA ALA A 31 -30.79 -48.88 -41.26
C ALA A 31 -30.05 -48.71 -39.92
N ARG A 32 -29.70 -49.82 -39.27
CA ARG A 32 -28.91 -49.81 -38.02
C ARG A 32 -27.50 -49.26 -38.24
N ILE A 33 -26.86 -49.57 -39.35
CA ILE A 33 -25.54 -49.03 -39.69
C ILE A 33 -25.64 -47.51 -39.87
N ALA A 34 -26.60 -47.03 -40.65
CA ALA A 34 -26.82 -45.59 -40.83
C ALA A 34 -27.10 -44.86 -39.50
N GLU A 35 -27.89 -45.47 -38.61
CA GLU A 35 -28.12 -44.94 -37.26
C GLU A 35 -26.84 -44.91 -36.42
N LEU A 36 -26.02 -45.97 -36.45
CA LEU A 36 -24.74 -46.02 -35.73
C LEU A 36 -23.73 -45.02 -36.28
N GLU A 37 -23.66 -44.84 -37.60
CA GLU A 37 -22.85 -43.82 -38.25
C GLU A 37 -23.28 -42.43 -37.78
N THR A 38 -24.59 -42.18 -37.69
CA THR A 38 -25.13 -40.89 -37.22
C THR A 38 -24.76 -40.66 -35.75
N ARG A 39 -24.99 -41.65 -34.88
CA ARG A 39 -24.60 -41.56 -33.46
C ARG A 39 -23.10 -41.41 -33.26
N MET A 40 -22.28 -41.98 -34.14
CA MET A 40 -20.83 -41.83 -34.12
C MET A 40 -20.43 -40.38 -34.46
N VAL A 41 -21.04 -39.78 -35.48
CA VAL A 41 -20.80 -38.37 -35.83
C VAL A 41 -21.24 -37.46 -34.68
N ASP A 42 -22.45 -37.66 -34.13
CA ASP A 42 -22.95 -36.88 -32.99
C ASP A 42 -22.03 -37.02 -31.74
N ALA A 43 -21.51 -38.22 -31.49
CA ALA A 43 -20.57 -38.48 -30.40
C ALA A 43 -19.21 -37.79 -30.63
N GLN A 44 -18.74 -37.71 -31.88
CA GLN A 44 -17.53 -37.00 -32.23
C GLN A 44 -17.70 -35.48 -32.10
N GLU A 45 -18.81 -34.93 -32.58
CA GLU A 45 -19.12 -33.50 -32.47
C GLU A 45 -19.27 -33.07 -31.01
N SER A 46 -20.03 -33.84 -30.21
CA SER A 46 -20.17 -33.56 -28.78
C SER A 46 -18.84 -33.63 -28.02
N ARG A 47 -17.93 -34.54 -28.41
CA ARG A 47 -16.59 -34.60 -27.83
C ARG A 47 -15.77 -33.35 -28.15
N VAL A 48 -15.77 -32.89 -29.40
CA VAL A 48 -15.07 -31.66 -29.79
C VAL A 48 -15.65 -30.44 -29.06
N ALA A 49 -16.98 -30.34 -28.99
CA ALA A 49 -17.65 -29.25 -28.26
C ALA A 49 -17.28 -29.21 -26.77
N VAL A 50 -17.16 -30.36 -26.11
CA VAL A 50 -16.72 -30.45 -24.70
C VAL A 50 -15.26 -30.04 -24.56
N GLU A 51 -14.38 -30.47 -25.48
CA GLU A 51 -12.96 -30.09 -25.46
C GLU A 51 -12.78 -28.58 -25.66
N ASP A 52 -13.55 -27.96 -26.55
CA ASP A 52 -13.52 -26.52 -26.78
C ASP A 52 -14.10 -25.72 -25.60
N MET A 53 -15.23 -26.16 -25.03
CA MET A 53 -15.79 -25.54 -23.82
C MET A 53 -14.80 -25.59 -22.65
N TYR A 54 -14.10 -26.72 -22.47
CA TYR A 54 -13.09 -26.84 -21.43
C TYR A 54 -11.92 -25.87 -21.64
N ARG A 55 -11.46 -25.72 -22.90
CA ARG A 55 -10.41 -24.75 -23.25
C ARG A 55 -10.86 -23.31 -22.99
N GLU A 56 -12.08 -22.95 -23.35
CA GLU A 56 -12.62 -21.60 -23.12
C GLU A 56 -12.79 -21.31 -21.63
N LEU A 57 -13.31 -22.26 -20.85
CA LEU A 57 -13.45 -22.13 -19.40
C LEU A 57 -12.08 -22.00 -18.72
N SER A 58 -11.10 -22.80 -19.12
CA SER A 58 -9.73 -22.72 -18.60
C SER A 58 -9.07 -21.38 -18.94
N ARG A 59 -9.21 -20.90 -20.18
CA ARG A 59 -8.72 -19.56 -20.58
C ARG A 59 -9.37 -18.46 -19.76
N SER A 60 -10.70 -18.49 -19.60
CA SER A 60 -11.45 -17.52 -18.81
C SER A 60 -11.03 -17.50 -17.33
N ALA A 61 -10.81 -18.68 -16.74
CA ALA A 61 -10.38 -18.80 -15.35
C ALA A 61 -8.99 -18.19 -15.12
N ASP A 62 -8.06 -18.46 -16.03
CA ASP A 62 -6.70 -17.92 -15.97
C ASP A 62 -6.67 -16.39 -16.21
N ASP A 63 -7.45 -15.88 -17.17
CA ASP A 63 -7.51 -14.45 -17.47
C ASP A 63 -8.09 -13.68 -16.28
N ARG A 64 -9.14 -14.23 -15.64
CA ARG A 64 -9.68 -13.71 -14.39
C ARG A 64 -8.62 -13.72 -13.28
N MET A 65 -7.87 -14.81 -13.15
CA MET A 65 -6.80 -14.90 -12.16
C MET A 65 -5.71 -13.85 -12.39
N LEU A 66 -5.26 -13.64 -13.62
CA LEU A 66 -4.24 -12.62 -13.94
C LEU A 66 -4.75 -11.20 -13.68
N ALA A 67 -6.03 -10.92 -13.95
CA ALA A 67 -6.64 -9.63 -13.62
C ALA A 67 -6.68 -9.39 -12.10
N GLU A 68 -7.01 -10.40 -11.30
CA GLU A 68 -6.98 -10.31 -9.83
C GLU A 68 -5.55 -10.09 -9.31
N VAL A 69 -4.56 -10.78 -9.88
CA VAL A 69 -3.14 -10.57 -9.53
C VAL A 69 -2.70 -9.15 -9.88
N GLU A 70 -3.06 -8.63 -11.06
CA GLU A 70 -2.76 -7.25 -11.43
C GLU A 70 -3.37 -6.25 -10.44
N GLN A 71 -4.62 -6.47 -10.00
CA GLN A 71 -5.27 -5.62 -9.01
C GLN A 71 -4.53 -5.64 -7.66
N LEU A 72 -4.07 -6.81 -7.21
CA LEU A 72 -3.26 -6.93 -6.00
C LEU A 72 -1.90 -6.23 -6.13
N LEU A 73 -1.27 -6.29 -7.31
CA LEU A 73 -0.02 -5.57 -7.59
C LEU A 73 -0.25 -4.05 -7.62
N ILE A 74 -1.37 -3.58 -8.19
CA ILE A 74 -1.76 -2.17 -8.15
C ILE A 74 -2.01 -1.71 -6.71
N LEU A 75 -2.65 -2.53 -5.89
CA LEU A 75 -2.82 -2.25 -4.46
C LEU A 75 -1.47 -2.19 -3.73
N ALA A 76 -0.56 -3.13 -3.99
CA ALA A 76 0.78 -3.11 -3.41
C ALA A 76 1.54 -1.84 -3.80
N SER A 77 1.48 -1.43 -5.07
CA SER A 77 2.10 -0.19 -5.54
C SER A 77 1.52 1.04 -4.84
N GLN A 78 0.21 1.10 -4.64
CA GLN A 78 -0.43 2.19 -3.89
C GLN A 78 0.03 2.22 -2.44
N GLN A 79 0.17 1.06 -1.77
CA GLN A 79 0.69 1.00 -0.40
C GLN A 79 2.13 1.53 -0.31
N LEU A 80 2.97 1.27 -1.32
CA LEU A 80 4.32 1.82 -1.38
C LEU A 80 4.32 3.34 -1.62
N GLN A 81 3.39 3.86 -2.42
CA GLN A 81 3.25 5.30 -2.65
C GLN A 81 2.66 6.04 -1.43
N LEU A 82 1.76 5.40 -0.68
CA LEU A 82 1.14 5.94 0.52
C LEU A 82 2.07 5.77 1.72
N ALA A 83 2.95 6.76 1.92
CA ALA A 83 3.87 6.83 3.07
C ALA A 83 4.83 5.62 3.20
N GLY A 84 5.12 4.91 2.10
CA GLY A 84 6.04 3.78 2.11
C GLY A 84 5.58 2.62 2.98
N ASN A 85 4.30 2.24 2.90
CA ASN A 85 3.76 1.11 3.67
C ASN A 85 4.23 -0.24 3.12
N VAL A 86 5.49 -0.59 3.43
CA VAL A 86 6.14 -1.84 3.02
C VAL A 86 5.40 -3.07 3.53
N LYS A 87 4.87 -3.03 4.77
CA LYS A 87 4.13 -4.16 5.35
C LYS A 87 2.85 -4.44 4.56
N GLY A 88 2.06 -3.40 4.29
CA GLY A 88 0.85 -3.51 3.47
C GLY A 88 1.15 -4.01 2.06
N ALA A 89 2.20 -3.49 1.43
CA ALA A 89 2.65 -3.94 0.12
C ALA A 89 3.06 -5.43 0.13
N LEU A 90 3.84 -5.87 1.11
CA LEU A 90 4.26 -7.27 1.23
C LEU A 90 3.05 -8.22 1.41
N ILE A 91 2.03 -7.83 2.17
CA ILE A 91 0.80 -8.62 2.32
C ILE A 91 0.08 -8.76 0.97
N ALA A 92 -0.04 -7.68 0.21
CA ALA A 92 -0.66 -7.70 -1.11
C ALA A 92 0.17 -8.54 -2.12
N LEU A 93 1.50 -8.44 -2.10
CA LEU A 93 2.38 -9.28 -2.92
C LEU A 93 2.29 -10.76 -2.55
N GLN A 94 2.20 -11.09 -1.26
CA GLN A 94 1.99 -12.46 -0.79
C GLN A 94 0.64 -13.02 -1.24
N ALA A 95 -0.42 -12.23 -1.19
CA ALA A 95 -1.72 -12.62 -1.70
C ALA A 95 -1.67 -12.90 -3.22
N ALA A 96 -0.91 -12.09 -3.97
CA ALA A 96 -0.69 -12.30 -5.39
C ALA A 96 0.10 -13.61 -5.67
N ASP A 97 1.16 -13.92 -4.92
CA ASP A 97 1.88 -15.20 -5.06
C ASP A 97 0.99 -16.41 -4.73
N GLN A 98 0.18 -16.32 -3.68
CA GLN A 98 -0.78 -17.37 -3.33
C GLN A 98 -1.82 -17.60 -4.41
N ARG A 99 -2.26 -16.53 -5.09
CA ARG A 99 -3.19 -16.63 -6.21
C ARG A 99 -2.53 -17.34 -7.39
N LEU A 100 -1.27 -17.00 -7.70
CA LEU A 100 -0.47 -17.62 -8.75
C LEU A 100 -0.09 -19.08 -8.45
N ALA A 101 -0.01 -19.47 -7.17
CA ALA A 101 0.35 -20.84 -6.77
C ALA A 101 -0.65 -21.91 -7.25
N ARG A 102 -1.88 -21.50 -7.58
CA ARG A 102 -2.93 -22.39 -8.12
C ARG A 102 -2.88 -22.55 -9.64
N ALA A 103 -2.01 -21.80 -10.34
CA ALA A 103 -1.89 -21.84 -11.79
C ALA A 103 -0.79 -22.78 -12.28
N ASP A 104 -0.82 -23.09 -13.58
CA ASP A 104 0.24 -23.84 -14.25
C ASP A 104 1.60 -23.13 -14.13
N LYS A 105 2.54 -23.81 -13.48
CA LYS A 105 3.86 -23.27 -13.10
C LYS A 105 4.64 -22.69 -14.27
N LEU A 106 4.56 -23.30 -15.46
CA LEU A 106 5.34 -22.87 -16.63
C LEU A 106 4.84 -21.53 -17.17
N GLN A 107 3.53 -21.28 -17.12
CA GLN A 107 2.93 -20.09 -17.70
C GLN A 107 3.17 -18.83 -16.84
N VAL A 108 3.18 -19.00 -15.52
CA VAL A 108 3.38 -17.89 -14.56
C VAL A 108 4.81 -17.78 -14.05
N ALA A 109 5.75 -18.58 -14.56
CA ALA A 109 7.12 -18.64 -14.06
C ALA A 109 7.84 -17.27 -14.07
N ASN A 110 7.68 -16.51 -15.15
CA ASN A 110 8.31 -15.20 -15.30
C ASN A 110 7.72 -14.19 -14.29
N LEU A 111 6.39 -14.20 -14.13
CA LEU A 111 5.68 -13.35 -13.20
C LEU A 111 6.04 -13.67 -11.74
N ARG A 112 6.06 -14.95 -11.36
CA ARG A 112 6.47 -15.37 -10.01
C ARG A 112 7.91 -14.98 -9.70
N ARG A 113 8.83 -15.08 -10.67
CA ARG A 113 10.22 -14.63 -10.46
C ARG A 113 10.32 -13.13 -10.21
N ALA A 114 9.61 -12.31 -11.01
CA ALA A 114 9.57 -10.87 -10.80
C ALA A 114 8.96 -10.50 -9.43
N LEU A 115 7.85 -11.15 -9.07
CA LEU A 115 7.15 -10.95 -7.79
C LEU A 115 8.03 -11.31 -6.60
N ASN A 116 8.71 -12.47 -6.64
CA ASN A 116 9.60 -12.87 -5.56
C ASN A 116 10.81 -11.94 -5.42
N ALA A 117 11.40 -11.50 -6.54
CA ALA A 117 12.49 -10.52 -6.51
C ALA A 117 12.04 -9.17 -5.91
N ASP A 118 10.81 -8.73 -6.18
CA ASP A 118 10.25 -7.52 -5.58
C ASP A 118 9.99 -7.70 -4.09
N MET A 119 9.43 -8.84 -3.68
CA MET A 119 9.25 -9.18 -2.26
C MET A 119 10.57 -9.22 -1.50
N ASP A 120 11.61 -9.82 -2.08
CA ASP A 120 12.92 -9.94 -1.43
C ASP A 120 13.62 -8.57 -1.33
N ARG A 121 13.50 -7.73 -2.35
CA ARG A 121 13.96 -6.33 -2.29
C ARG A 121 13.27 -5.54 -1.17
N LEU A 122 11.96 -5.71 -1.01
CA LEU A 122 11.20 -5.04 0.05
C LEU A 122 11.54 -5.59 1.45
N LYS A 123 11.80 -6.89 1.59
CA LYS A 123 12.23 -7.51 2.87
C LYS A 123 13.66 -7.15 3.25
N ALA A 124 14.52 -6.89 2.27
CA ALA A 124 15.90 -6.49 2.51
C ALA A 124 16.03 -5.04 3.02
N LEU A 125 14.95 -4.25 2.98
CA LEU A 125 14.95 -2.91 3.56
C LEU A 125 15.18 -2.98 5.08
N PRO A 126 16.05 -2.12 5.63
CA PRO A 126 16.20 -1.99 7.08
C PRO A 126 14.84 -1.72 7.72
N LEU A 127 14.45 -2.50 8.74
CA LEU A 127 13.26 -2.16 9.52
C LEU A 127 13.59 -0.95 10.39
N VAL A 128 12.92 0.17 10.12
CA VAL A 128 12.92 1.32 11.02
C VAL A 128 12.24 0.89 12.32
N ASP A 129 12.94 1.00 13.45
CA ASP A 129 12.41 0.71 14.78
C ASP A 129 11.48 1.83 15.26
N THR A 130 10.31 1.94 14.63
CA THR A 130 9.30 2.95 15.00
C THR A 130 8.81 2.76 16.43
N VAL A 131 8.81 1.53 16.94
CA VAL A 131 8.37 1.21 18.30
C VAL A 131 9.40 1.72 19.32
N GLY A 132 10.69 1.44 19.12
CA GLY A 132 11.74 1.92 20.01
C GLY A 132 11.88 3.44 20.00
N ILE A 133 11.73 4.08 18.84
CA ILE A 133 11.68 5.55 18.73
C ILE A 133 10.46 6.10 19.50
N ALA A 134 9.28 5.49 19.36
CA ALA A 134 8.08 5.91 20.09
C ALA A 134 8.23 5.76 21.62
N VAL A 135 8.81 4.66 22.09
CA VAL A 135 9.09 4.44 23.53
C VAL A 135 10.05 5.49 24.07
N LYS A 136 11.09 5.86 23.32
CA LYS A 136 12.02 6.92 23.71
C LYS A 136 11.33 8.29 23.77
N LEU A 137 10.43 8.60 22.83
CA LEU A 137 9.63 9.83 22.87
C LEU A 137 8.68 9.84 24.08
N ASP A 138 8.00 8.74 24.38
CA ASP A 138 7.10 8.63 25.53
C ASP A 138 7.86 8.80 26.86
N ALA A 139 9.07 8.23 26.97
CA ALA A 139 9.93 8.44 28.13
C ALA A 139 10.32 9.92 28.28
N LEU A 140 10.62 10.63 27.20
CA LEU A 140 10.91 12.07 27.23
C LEU A 140 9.68 12.90 27.62
N VAL A 141 8.48 12.53 27.15
CA VAL A 141 7.21 13.17 27.54
C VAL A 141 6.96 13.03 29.04
N GLN A 142 7.18 11.83 29.60
CA GLN A 142 7.04 11.58 31.05
C GLN A 142 8.09 12.33 31.87
N GLN A 143 9.32 12.46 31.36
CA GLN A 143 10.40 13.19 32.04
C GLN A 143 10.25 14.70 31.95
N ALA A 144 9.45 15.22 31.01
CA ALA A 144 9.29 16.66 30.76
C ALA A 144 8.90 17.47 32.00
N ASP A 145 8.17 16.87 32.95
CA ASP A 145 7.77 17.52 34.21
C ASP A 145 8.89 17.59 35.25
N ALA A 146 9.88 16.71 35.15
CA ALA A 146 11.00 16.62 36.08
C ALA A 146 12.23 17.40 35.59
N LEU A 147 12.25 17.86 34.32
CA LEU A 147 13.38 18.61 33.76
C LEU A 147 13.60 19.91 34.54
N PRO A 148 14.81 20.16 35.07
CA PRO A 148 15.13 21.43 35.75
C PRO A 148 15.14 22.59 34.77
N LEU A 149 14.42 23.67 35.11
CA LEU A 149 14.48 24.92 34.35
C LEU A 149 15.65 25.78 34.81
N ILE A 150 16.12 26.66 33.93
CA ILE A 150 17.03 27.76 34.30
C ILE A 150 16.21 28.71 35.16
N VAL A 151 16.14 28.50 36.48
CA VAL A 151 15.42 29.44 37.35
C VAL A 151 16.25 30.73 37.46
N ALA A 152 15.56 31.84 37.25
CA ALA A 152 15.93 33.25 37.38
C ALA A 152 16.42 33.96 36.10
N GLU A 153 15.63 34.99 35.76
CA GLU A 153 15.90 36.13 34.88
C GLU A 153 15.56 36.03 33.39
N THR A 154 14.58 36.86 33.03
CA THR A 154 14.27 37.44 31.72
C THR A 154 13.57 36.55 30.68
N LEU A 155 12.24 36.56 30.74
CA LEU A 155 11.45 36.57 29.52
C LEU A 155 10.56 37.82 29.53
N PRO A 156 10.64 38.72 28.54
CA PRO A 156 9.64 39.77 28.42
C PRO A 156 8.29 39.12 28.18
N ALA A 157 7.28 39.55 28.94
CA ALA A 157 5.90 39.12 28.76
C ALA A 157 5.54 39.25 27.27
N SER A 158 5.13 38.13 26.65
CA SER A 158 4.57 38.17 25.30
C SER A 158 3.33 39.04 25.35
N ARG A 159 3.44 40.27 24.83
CA ARG A 159 2.29 41.14 24.62
C ARG A 159 1.36 40.38 23.67
N THR A 160 0.21 39.99 24.20
CA THR A 160 -0.92 39.50 23.43
C THR A 160 -1.12 40.42 22.23
N ALA A 161 -1.03 39.84 21.03
CA ALA A 161 -1.26 40.54 19.78
C ALA A 161 -2.64 41.20 19.83
N THR A 162 -2.65 42.53 19.89
CA THR A 162 -3.87 43.32 19.73
C THR A 162 -4.37 43.05 18.31
N ARG A 163 -5.51 42.36 18.22
CA ARG A 163 -6.22 42.03 16.99
C ARG A 163 -6.45 43.32 16.18
N THR A 164 -5.69 43.49 15.11
CA THR A 164 -5.78 44.65 14.22
C THR A 164 -7.03 44.50 13.35
N LYS A 165 -7.92 45.50 13.37
CA LYS A 165 -9.00 45.67 12.40
C LYS A 165 -8.40 46.11 11.06
N LEU A 166 -8.99 45.62 9.96
CA LEU A 166 -8.61 45.92 8.58
C LEU A 166 -8.82 47.42 8.21
N PRO A 167 -8.11 47.92 7.18
CA PRO A 167 -7.70 49.33 7.06
C PRO A 167 -8.56 50.16 6.09
N ASP A 168 -8.49 51.48 6.26
CA ASP A 168 -9.09 52.50 5.38
C ASP A 168 -8.00 53.24 4.56
N GLU A 169 -8.34 53.64 3.35
CA GLU A 169 -7.48 53.78 2.14
C GLU A 169 -6.40 54.90 2.18
N ASN A 170 -6.27 55.66 3.27
CA ASN A 170 -5.39 56.84 3.38
C ASN A 170 -4.27 56.73 4.44
N ALA A 171 -3.92 55.50 4.86
CA ALA A 171 -2.92 55.25 5.91
C ALA A 171 -1.47 55.09 5.40
N TYR A 172 -1.28 54.60 4.17
CA TYR A 172 0.06 54.26 3.65
C TYR A 172 0.99 55.48 3.46
N LEU A 173 0.43 56.61 3.02
CA LEU A 173 1.20 57.84 2.78
C LEU A 173 1.63 58.56 4.08
N ARG A 174 0.95 58.29 5.21
CA ARG A 174 1.36 58.79 6.54
C ARG A 174 2.35 57.84 7.22
N ALA A 175 2.11 56.53 7.10
CA ALA A 175 3.02 55.50 7.63
C ALA A 175 4.44 55.60 7.05
N ALA A 176 4.59 55.92 5.77
CA ALA A 176 5.92 56.08 5.15
C ALA A 176 6.70 57.30 5.68
N ARG A 177 6.00 58.36 6.14
CA ARG A 177 6.63 59.57 6.67
C ARG A 177 7.02 59.39 8.14
N ASP A 178 6.15 58.76 8.93
CA ASP A 178 6.40 58.49 10.34
C ASP A 178 7.52 57.43 10.52
N PHE A 179 7.59 56.44 9.60
CA PHE A 179 8.67 55.44 9.58
C PHE A 179 10.05 56.05 9.29
N TRP A 180 10.13 57.14 8.53
CA TRP A 180 11.39 57.82 8.22
C TRP A 180 11.93 58.66 9.39
N GLU A 181 11.04 59.18 10.24
CA GLU A 181 11.41 59.90 11.47
C GLU A 181 11.77 58.93 12.61
N GLU A 182 11.11 57.77 12.70
CA GLU A 182 11.36 56.76 13.74
C GLU A 182 12.68 55.98 13.52
N MET A 183 13.08 55.79 12.25
CA MET A 183 14.37 55.18 11.89
C MET A 183 15.60 55.99 12.34
N LYS A 184 15.48 57.31 12.53
CA LYS A 184 16.57 58.15 13.08
C LYS A 184 16.65 58.10 14.62
N GLY A 185 15.67 57.53 15.30
CA GLY A 185 15.62 57.39 16.77
C GLY A 185 16.15 56.07 17.32
N LEU A 186 16.50 55.10 16.46
CA LEU A 186 16.81 53.71 16.84
C LEU A 186 18.28 53.42 17.19
N VAL A 187 19.12 54.44 17.35
CA VAL A 187 20.42 54.28 18.05
C VAL A 187 20.35 55.03 19.37
N ARG A 188 19.75 54.38 20.37
CA ARG A 188 19.76 54.85 21.76
C ARG A 188 20.48 53.82 22.62
N ILE A 189 21.78 54.03 22.80
CA ILE A 189 22.58 53.38 23.84
C ILE A 189 22.07 53.91 25.18
N ARG A 190 21.58 53.03 26.04
CA ARG A 190 21.24 53.38 27.42
C ARG A 190 21.44 52.18 28.33
N GLU A 191 22.55 52.20 29.06
CA GLU A 191 22.72 51.49 30.33
C GLU A 191 21.73 52.03 31.36
N ILE A 192 20.99 51.16 32.05
CA ILE A 192 20.47 51.39 33.41
C ILE A 192 20.44 50.07 34.19
N ALA A 193 20.90 50.17 35.43
CA ALA A 193 21.07 49.19 36.49
C ALA A 193 19.73 48.62 37.07
N PRO A 194 19.79 47.66 38.01
CA PRO A 194 18.72 46.68 38.25
C PRO A 194 17.69 47.15 39.29
N ALA A 195 16.45 46.69 39.14
CA ALA A 195 15.42 46.77 40.16
C ALA A 195 14.65 45.44 40.26
N GLU A 196 15.01 44.70 41.31
CA GLU A 196 14.17 43.84 42.15
C GLU A 196 13.28 42.77 41.49
N ALA A 197 13.83 41.55 41.49
CA ALA A 197 13.21 40.29 41.91
C ALA A 197 11.66 40.25 41.96
N VAL A 198 11.03 40.02 40.82
CA VAL A 198 9.64 39.54 40.76
C VAL A 198 9.67 38.04 40.48
N LEU A 199 9.24 37.26 41.49
CA LEU A 199 9.01 35.83 41.41
C LEU A 199 8.21 35.45 40.15
N LEU A 200 8.68 34.43 39.44
CA LEU A 200 7.97 33.80 38.32
C LEU A 200 6.52 33.47 38.73
N ALA A 201 5.53 33.98 38.00
CA ALA A 201 4.15 33.53 38.18
C ALA A 201 4.06 32.04 37.78
N PRO A 202 3.56 31.14 38.66
CA PRO A 202 3.53 29.68 38.45
C PRO A 202 2.97 29.18 37.10
N ALA A 203 2.15 29.98 36.43
CA ALA A 203 1.59 29.67 35.12
C ALA A 203 2.62 29.59 33.99
N GLN A 204 3.73 30.34 34.04
CA GLN A 204 4.68 30.44 32.91
C GLN A 204 5.55 29.19 32.76
N THR A 205 5.93 28.56 33.87
CA THR A 205 6.66 27.28 33.89
C THR A 205 5.82 26.12 33.34
N TYR A 206 4.51 26.15 33.60
CA TYR A 206 3.57 25.17 33.08
C TYR A 206 3.53 25.18 31.54
N PHE A 207 3.41 26.36 30.92
CA PHE A 207 3.37 26.47 29.45
C PHE A 207 4.67 26.02 28.77
N LEU A 208 5.84 26.26 29.39
CA LEU A 208 7.12 25.80 28.84
C LEU A 208 7.18 24.27 28.77
N ARG A 209 6.75 23.59 29.83
CA ARG A 209 6.69 22.12 29.89
C ARG A 209 5.63 21.58 28.95
N GLU A 210 4.45 22.21 28.90
CA GLU A 210 3.36 21.76 28.05
C GLU A 210 3.68 21.92 26.55
N ASN A 211 4.36 23.01 26.17
CA ASN A 211 4.82 23.17 24.79
C ASN A 211 5.85 22.10 24.39
N LEU A 212 6.77 21.74 25.30
CA LEU A 212 7.72 20.65 25.06
C LEU A 212 6.99 19.32 24.87
N LYS A 213 6.03 18.99 25.74
CA LYS A 213 5.19 17.78 25.60
C LYS A 213 4.45 17.76 24.27
N LEU A 214 3.84 18.89 23.90
CA LEU A 214 3.13 19.03 22.62
C LEU A 214 4.06 18.71 21.44
N ARG A 215 5.29 19.23 21.42
CA ARG A 215 6.28 18.94 20.37
C ARG A 215 6.70 17.49 20.33
N LEU A 216 6.93 16.87 21.49
CA LEU A 216 7.29 15.45 21.57
C LEU A 216 6.13 14.54 21.12
N LEU A 217 4.89 14.90 21.44
CA LEU A 217 3.68 14.22 20.96
C LEU A 217 3.48 14.43 19.45
N GLY A 218 3.74 15.64 18.93
CA GLY A 218 3.75 15.94 17.50
C GLY A 218 4.75 15.06 16.74
N ALA A 219 5.99 14.98 17.25
CA ALA A 219 7.00 14.07 16.72
C ALA A 219 6.52 12.61 16.74
N ARG A 220 5.82 12.17 17.80
CA ARG A 220 5.26 10.82 17.88
C ARG A 220 4.19 10.58 16.80
N VAL A 221 3.30 11.54 16.57
CA VAL A 221 2.28 11.44 15.51
C VAL A 221 2.95 11.39 14.14
N ALA A 222 3.93 12.26 13.88
CA ALA A 222 4.68 12.28 12.63
C ALA A 222 5.45 10.97 12.39
N LEU A 223 6.06 10.40 13.43
CA LEU A 223 6.69 9.07 13.40
C LEU A 223 5.70 7.97 12.99
N LEU A 224 4.51 7.96 13.57
CA LEU A 224 3.47 6.97 13.23
C LEU A 224 2.94 7.17 11.80
N ALA A 225 2.87 8.42 11.35
CA ALA A 225 2.53 8.78 9.98
C ALA A 225 3.68 8.56 8.98
N ARG A 226 4.88 8.19 9.45
CA ARG A 226 6.12 8.09 8.66
C ARG A 226 6.49 9.40 7.94
N ASP A 227 6.05 10.54 8.49
CA ASP A 227 6.39 11.88 8.02
C ASP A 227 7.72 12.31 8.65
N GLU A 228 8.81 12.04 7.94
CA GLU A 228 10.16 12.34 8.40
C GLU A 228 10.43 13.84 8.51
N SER A 229 9.85 14.67 7.64
CA SER A 229 10.01 16.13 7.71
C SER A 229 9.44 16.68 9.00
N SER A 230 8.16 16.41 9.27
CA SER A 230 7.46 16.88 10.47
C SER A 230 8.10 16.31 11.74
N PHE A 231 8.51 15.04 11.72
CA PHE A 231 9.24 14.43 12.83
C PHE A 231 10.55 15.18 13.14
N ARG A 232 11.37 15.44 12.12
CA ARG A 232 12.65 16.13 12.30
C ARG A 232 12.46 17.57 12.74
N ASP A 233 11.41 18.24 12.28
CA ASP A 233 11.09 19.61 12.67
C ASP A 233 10.65 19.68 14.13
N ASP A 234 9.76 18.79 14.58
CA ASP A 234 9.32 18.73 15.98
C ASP A 234 10.45 18.31 16.94
N VAL A 235 11.29 17.36 16.54
CA VAL A 235 12.49 16.98 17.33
C VAL A 235 13.47 18.15 17.45
N ARG A 236 13.75 18.87 16.35
CA ARG A 236 14.62 20.07 16.39
C ARG A 236 14.01 21.19 17.23
N ALA A 237 12.70 21.41 17.13
CA ALA A 237 11.99 22.39 17.95
C ALA A 237 12.09 22.02 19.44
N ALA A 238 11.91 20.75 19.81
CA ALA A 238 12.07 20.27 21.18
C ALA A 238 13.51 20.47 21.69
N GLN A 239 14.53 20.16 20.87
CA GLN A 239 15.93 20.40 21.21
C GLN A 239 16.22 21.90 21.46
N ALA A 240 15.77 22.78 20.56
CA ALA A 240 15.94 24.22 20.70
C ALA A 240 15.22 24.76 21.94
N TRP A 241 14.04 24.22 22.25
CA TRP A 241 13.26 24.57 23.42
C TRP A 241 13.97 24.18 24.72
N ILE A 242 14.50 22.96 24.80
CA ILE A 242 15.31 22.49 25.93
C ILE A 242 16.56 23.36 26.08
N ALA A 243 17.30 23.61 25.00
CA ALA A 243 18.52 24.40 25.04
C ALA A 243 18.30 25.85 25.49
N LYS A 244 17.14 26.43 25.19
CA LYS A 244 16.84 27.84 25.50
C LYS A 244 16.25 28.07 26.88
N TYR A 245 15.42 27.15 27.39
CA TYR A 245 14.62 27.37 28.60
C TYR A 245 14.97 26.43 29.77
N PHE A 246 15.73 25.37 29.53
CA PHE A 246 16.07 24.36 30.54
C PHE A 246 17.56 24.38 30.88
N ASP A 247 17.90 23.99 32.11
CA ASP A 247 19.28 24.07 32.61
C ASP A 247 20.20 23.11 31.86
N ALA A 248 21.04 23.64 30.98
CA ALA A 248 21.99 22.87 30.18
C ALA A 248 23.08 22.17 31.03
N LYS A 249 23.24 22.54 32.31
CA LYS A 249 24.21 21.91 33.23
C LYS A 249 23.62 20.70 33.96
N SER A 250 22.29 20.55 33.97
CA SER A 250 21.64 19.39 34.57
C SER A 250 21.89 18.14 33.73
N ARG A 251 22.37 17.08 34.39
CA ARG A 251 22.61 15.77 33.75
C ARG A 251 21.37 15.20 33.06
N VAL A 252 20.18 15.48 33.60
CA VAL A 252 18.90 15.00 33.02
C VAL A 252 18.63 15.69 31.68
N ASN A 253 18.84 17.01 31.60
CA ASN A 253 18.63 17.79 30.38
C ASN A 253 19.65 17.43 29.30
N VAL A 254 20.91 17.19 29.69
CA VAL A 254 21.97 16.70 28.78
C VAL A 254 21.59 15.35 28.17
N ASN A 255 21.10 14.40 28.99
CA ASN A 255 20.65 13.10 28.51
C ASN A 255 19.42 13.21 27.59
N ALA A 256 18.47 14.08 27.92
CA ALA A 256 17.29 14.33 27.08
C ALA A 256 17.68 14.91 25.72
N LEU A 257 18.59 15.90 25.69
CA LEU A 257 19.12 16.47 24.46
C LEU A 257 19.89 15.45 23.62
N ALA A 258 20.72 14.62 24.25
CA ALA A 258 21.45 13.54 23.57
C ALA A 258 20.50 12.50 22.96
N THR A 259 19.44 12.13 23.68
CA THR A 259 18.40 11.22 23.18
C THR A 259 17.69 11.83 21.98
N LEU A 260 17.24 13.08 22.08
CA LEU A 260 16.61 13.79 20.96
C LEU A 260 17.54 13.93 19.75
N LYS A 261 18.84 14.12 19.97
CA LYS A 261 19.82 14.17 18.88
C LYS A 261 19.92 12.83 18.17
N GLN A 262 20.05 11.74 18.92
CA GLN A 262 20.04 10.38 18.37
C GLN A 262 18.74 10.07 17.61
N LEU A 263 17.60 10.52 18.13
CA LEU A 263 16.30 10.34 17.47
C LEU A 263 16.23 11.13 16.16
N GLY A 264 16.72 12.36 16.13
CA GLY A 264 16.74 13.20 14.93
C GLY A 264 17.69 12.71 13.83
N GLU A 265 18.72 11.94 14.20
CA GLU A 265 19.66 11.28 13.28
C GLU A 265 19.14 9.90 12.80
N SER A 266 18.13 9.33 13.46
CA SER A 266 17.58 8.03 13.09
C SER A 266 16.69 8.16 11.85
N PRO A 267 16.84 7.29 10.82
CA PRO A 267 15.96 7.32 9.66
C PRO A 267 14.55 6.91 10.07
N VAL A 268 13.58 7.80 9.87
CA VAL A 268 12.16 7.57 10.20
C VAL A 268 11.37 7.05 9.00
N SER A 269 11.85 7.32 7.80
CA SER A 269 11.31 6.78 6.56
C SER A 269 12.42 6.20 5.69
N ILE A 270 12.11 5.14 4.95
CA ILE A 270 12.95 4.66 3.85
C ILE A 270 12.06 4.67 2.63
N THR A 271 12.46 5.35 1.57
CA THR A 271 11.74 5.30 0.29
C THR A 271 11.84 3.87 -0.24
N PRO A 272 10.74 3.11 -0.28
CA PRO A 272 10.81 1.74 -0.75
C PRO A 272 11.05 1.72 -2.26
N PRO A 273 11.72 0.68 -2.79
CA PRO A 273 11.82 0.46 -4.22
C PRO A 273 10.44 0.23 -4.81
N ASP A 274 10.27 0.60 -6.08
CA ASP A 274 9.06 0.29 -6.82
C ASP A 274 8.94 -1.22 -7.13
N ILE A 275 7.74 -1.62 -7.58
CA ILE A 275 7.42 -2.99 -8.01
C ILE A 275 7.06 -3.03 -9.51
N ASN A 276 7.66 -2.12 -10.29
CA ASN A 276 7.34 -1.96 -11.70
C ASN A 276 7.65 -3.23 -12.51
N ALA A 277 8.64 -4.01 -12.08
CA ALA A 277 8.99 -5.28 -12.69
C ALA A 277 7.82 -6.29 -12.61
N SER A 278 7.21 -6.45 -11.45
CA SER A 278 6.02 -7.33 -11.30
C SER A 278 4.83 -6.85 -12.10
N LEU A 279 4.57 -5.54 -12.11
CA LEU A 279 3.48 -4.94 -12.89
C LEU A 279 3.68 -5.10 -14.40
N ALA A 280 4.90 -4.92 -14.90
CA ALA A 280 5.23 -5.17 -16.29
C ALA A 280 5.08 -6.65 -16.65
N ALA A 281 5.52 -7.55 -15.75
CA ALA A 281 5.41 -8.98 -15.96
C ALA A 281 3.94 -9.44 -16.07
N VAL A 282 3.03 -8.96 -15.20
CA VAL A 282 1.61 -9.37 -15.28
C VAL A 282 0.94 -8.86 -16.56
N ARG A 283 1.24 -7.61 -16.96
CA ARG A 283 0.72 -7.05 -18.22
C ARG A 283 1.21 -7.80 -19.44
N SER A 284 2.48 -8.20 -19.44
CA SER A 284 3.04 -9.04 -20.52
C SER A 284 2.37 -10.42 -20.58
N ALA A 285 2.07 -11.03 -19.43
CA ALA A 285 1.40 -12.31 -19.35
C ALA A 285 -0.04 -12.25 -19.88
N ARG A 286 -0.77 -11.15 -19.61
CA ARG A 286 -2.10 -10.89 -20.17
C ARG A 286 -2.05 -10.64 -21.67
N ALA A 287 -1.17 -9.75 -22.13
CA ALA A 287 -1.04 -9.43 -23.55
C ALA A 287 -0.61 -10.65 -24.41
N ALA A 288 0.18 -11.57 -23.86
CA ALA A 288 0.56 -12.81 -24.53
C ALA A 288 -0.63 -13.77 -24.73
N ARG A 289 -1.68 -13.65 -23.93
CA ARG A 289 -2.91 -14.45 -24.02
C ARG A 289 -3.95 -13.83 -24.93
N GLU A 290 -4.10 -12.51 -24.92
CA GLU A 290 -4.99 -11.81 -25.86
C GLU A 290 -4.60 -12.00 -27.34
N LYS A 291 -3.33 -12.29 -27.61
CA LYS A 291 -2.81 -12.53 -28.96
C LYS A 291 -2.90 -13.99 -29.45
N ARG A 292 -3.35 -14.94 -28.62
CA ARG A 292 -3.39 -16.39 -28.91
C ARG A 292 -4.81 -16.91 -29.04
#